data_AF-A0A7S1Y2N0-F1
#
_entry.id   AF-A0A7S1Y2N0-F1
#
_cell.length_a   1.000
_cell.length_b   1.000
_cell.length_c   1.000
_cell.angle_alpha   90.00
_cell.angle_beta   90.00
_cell.angle_gamma   90.00
#
_symmetry.space_group_name_H-M   'P 1'
#
loop_
_entity.id
_entity.type
_entity.pdbx_description
1 polymer ?
#
loop_
_entity_poly.entity_id
_entity_poly.type
_entity_poly.pdbx_seq_one_letter_code
_entity_poly.pdbx_strand_id
1 'polypeptide(L)'
;ESLQNFFPYSISEENFWMRYSLVKHGASMHSLLPHVRGARYTVVAIETTDGEVFGSFTGTAWKNNGASYFGSGEAFLWRLRQSRNTPCYSIVDLAHHESELDIYPWTGDNHCVQFCSNDTFAVGGGGISSETTFGGDAAIADDEKKEYGFGFALDNNLLHGTTSNCTTFGSPPLSKVHADGSPFEIVNVEVWTTTPCFSLEDAEKLQFGKLFLERHATI
;
A
#
# COMPACT_ATOMS: atom_id res chain seq x y z
N GLU A 1 6.91 -1.90 -13.95
CA GLU A 1 6.95 -0.84 -14.99
C GLU A 1 5.57 -0.30 -15.34
N SER A 2 4.56 -1.15 -15.59
CA SER A 2 3.20 -0.71 -16.00
C SER A 2 2.55 0.35 -15.08
N LEU A 3 2.88 0.34 -13.78
CA LEU A 3 2.44 1.35 -12.81
C LEU A 3 3.02 2.76 -13.05
N GLN A 4 4.22 2.90 -13.63
CA GLN A 4 4.87 4.21 -13.86
C GLN A 4 4.03 5.11 -14.78
N ASN A 5 3.23 4.53 -15.67
CA ASN A 5 2.30 5.27 -16.54
C ASN A 5 1.25 6.07 -15.76
N PHE A 6 1.06 5.78 -14.47
CA PHE A 6 0.09 6.44 -13.59
C PHE A 6 0.76 7.34 -12.54
N PHE A 7 2.09 7.43 -12.54
CA PHE A 7 2.80 8.30 -11.61
C PHE A 7 2.71 9.78 -12.04
N PRO A 8 2.90 10.72 -11.09
CA PRO A 8 3.12 12.12 -11.44
C PRO A 8 4.28 12.25 -12.44
N TYR A 9 4.13 13.19 -13.38
CA TYR A 9 5.13 13.43 -14.44
C TYR A 9 6.53 13.71 -13.89
N SER A 10 6.64 14.31 -12.71
CA SER A 10 7.92 14.60 -12.05
C SER A 10 8.74 13.36 -11.68
N ILE A 11 8.13 12.18 -11.61
CA ILE A 11 8.80 10.93 -11.21
C ILE A 11 8.54 9.77 -12.18
N SER A 12 7.85 10.00 -13.30
CA SER A 12 7.44 8.94 -14.23
C SER A 12 8.63 8.28 -14.94
N GLU A 13 9.77 8.97 -15.02
CA GLU A 13 11.01 8.49 -15.64
C GLU A 13 12.10 8.14 -14.60
N GLU A 14 11.77 8.18 -13.31
CA GLU A 14 12.72 7.80 -12.26
C GLU A 14 12.85 6.27 -12.11
N ASN A 15 13.99 5.83 -11.59
CA ASN A 15 14.27 4.42 -11.33
C ASN A 15 13.56 3.95 -10.07
N PHE A 16 13.08 2.70 -10.07
CA PHE A 16 12.56 2.07 -8.86
C PHE A 16 13.69 1.73 -7.88
N TRP A 17 13.43 1.97 -6.61
CA TRP A 17 14.31 1.62 -5.50
C TRP A 17 13.53 0.92 -4.39
N MET A 18 13.87 -0.35 -4.13
CA MET A 18 13.26 -1.13 -3.05
C MET A 18 13.69 -0.54 -1.71
N ARG A 19 12.73 -0.11 -0.91
CA ARG A 19 12.93 0.34 0.46
C ARG A 19 12.75 -0.79 1.45
N TYR A 20 11.72 -1.60 1.23
CA TYR A 20 11.37 -2.70 2.11
C TYR A 20 10.91 -3.91 1.30
N SER A 21 11.15 -5.08 1.87
CA SER A 21 10.69 -6.38 1.41
C SER A 21 10.58 -7.26 2.64
N LEU A 22 9.42 -7.87 2.85
CA LEU A 22 9.15 -8.76 3.98
C LEU A 22 10.17 -9.90 4.05
N VAL A 23 10.48 -10.49 2.88
CA VAL A 23 11.47 -11.58 2.77
C VAL A 23 12.88 -11.14 3.18
N LYS A 24 13.27 -9.88 2.91
CA LYS A 24 14.61 -9.38 3.22
C LYS A 24 14.75 -8.80 4.63
N HIS A 25 13.69 -8.18 5.15
CA HIS A 25 13.76 -7.35 6.36
C HIS A 25 12.90 -7.88 7.52
N GLY A 26 12.17 -8.98 7.31
CA GLY A 26 11.33 -9.64 8.32
C GLY A 26 9.93 -9.03 8.43
N ALA A 27 8.97 -9.87 8.82
CA ALA A 27 7.55 -9.55 8.90
C ALA A 27 7.22 -8.76 10.18
N SER A 28 7.41 -7.44 10.14
CA SER A 28 7.01 -6.54 11.22
C SER A 28 6.93 -5.09 10.75
N MET A 29 5.87 -4.37 11.16
CA MET A 29 5.78 -2.92 10.99
C MET A 29 6.94 -2.17 11.65
N HIS A 30 7.48 -2.69 12.76
CA HIS A 30 8.66 -2.12 13.41
C HIS A 30 9.91 -2.21 12.51
N SER A 31 10.00 -3.23 11.65
CA SER A 31 11.03 -3.32 10.61
C SER A 31 10.70 -2.43 9.41
N LEU A 32 9.45 -2.45 8.94
CA LEU A 32 9.00 -1.70 7.76
C LEU A 32 9.15 -0.17 7.91
N LEU A 33 8.63 0.41 9.00
CA LEU A 33 8.52 1.86 9.15
C LEU A 33 9.87 2.61 9.07
N PRO A 34 10.96 2.13 9.71
CA PRO A 34 12.29 2.72 9.53
C PRO A 34 12.78 2.74 8.07
N HIS A 35 12.48 1.70 7.29
CA HIS A 35 12.94 1.59 5.91
C HIS A 35 12.19 2.53 4.97
N VAL A 36 10.91 2.80 5.22
CA VAL A 36 10.10 3.69 4.37
C VAL A 36 10.11 5.16 4.84
N ARG A 37 10.78 5.45 5.96
CA ARG A 37 10.84 6.79 6.54
C ARG A 37 11.41 7.80 5.55
N GLY A 38 10.71 8.92 5.38
CA GLY A 38 11.12 10.03 4.51
C GLY A 38 11.06 9.72 3.02
N ALA A 39 10.73 8.49 2.61
CA ALA A 39 10.46 8.18 1.22
C ALA A 39 9.10 8.78 0.83
N ARG A 40 9.13 9.85 0.03
CA ARG A 40 7.95 10.34 -0.69
C ARG A 40 7.75 9.49 -1.94
N TYR A 41 6.52 9.39 -2.42
CA TYR A 41 6.16 8.55 -3.57
C TYR A 41 6.54 7.10 -3.35
N THR A 42 5.67 6.37 -2.66
CA THR A 42 5.88 4.94 -2.39
C THR A 42 4.86 4.09 -3.13
N VAL A 43 5.33 2.99 -3.72
CA VAL A 43 4.50 1.89 -4.18
C VAL A 43 4.54 0.80 -3.14
N VAL A 44 3.38 0.40 -2.64
CA VAL A 44 3.21 -0.78 -1.79
C VAL A 44 2.65 -1.89 -2.68
N ALA A 45 3.27 -3.07 -2.63
CA ALA A 45 2.80 -4.28 -3.28
C ALA A 45 2.65 -5.39 -2.24
N ILE A 46 1.49 -6.03 -2.22
CA ILE A 46 1.12 -7.12 -1.32
C ILE A 46 0.81 -8.32 -2.19
N GLU A 47 1.39 -9.47 -1.85
CA GLU A 47 1.12 -10.76 -2.47
C GLU A 47 0.49 -11.68 -1.42
N THR A 48 -0.70 -12.22 -1.73
CA THR A 48 -1.42 -13.14 -0.84
C THR A 48 -1.07 -14.60 -1.14
N THR A 49 -1.42 -15.50 -0.23
CA THR A 49 -1.30 -16.96 -0.44
C THR A 49 -2.15 -17.49 -1.60
N ASP A 50 -3.23 -16.78 -1.95
CA ASP A 50 -4.07 -17.06 -3.11
C ASP A 50 -3.47 -16.54 -4.44
N GLY A 51 -2.28 -15.95 -4.37
CA GLY A 51 -1.53 -15.41 -5.53
C GLY A 51 -2.09 -14.09 -6.04
N GLU A 52 -3.03 -13.46 -5.33
CA GLU A 52 -3.50 -12.13 -5.68
C GLU A 52 -2.43 -11.09 -5.33
N VAL A 53 -2.22 -10.14 -6.24
CA VAL A 53 -1.24 -9.05 -6.04
C VAL A 53 -1.92 -7.72 -6.21
N PHE A 54 -1.81 -6.88 -5.18
CA PHE A 54 -2.42 -5.56 -5.15
C PHE A 54 -1.67 -4.62 -4.22
N GLY A 55 -2.08 -3.35 -4.20
CA GLY A 55 -1.55 -2.39 -3.25
C GLY A 55 -1.88 -0.97 -3.62
N SER A 56 -0.92 -0.07 -3.40
CA SER A 56 -1.14 1.37 -3.60
C SER A 56 0.09 2.08 -4.14
N PHE A 57 -0.15 3.24 -4.74
CA PHE A 57 0.82 4.33 -4.82
C PHE A 57 0.37 5.47 -3.89
N THR A 58 1.31 6.06 -3.14
CA THR A 58 1.03 7.17 -2.23
C THR A 58 2.10 8.26 -2.33
N GLY A 59 1.68 9.53 -2.36
CA GLY A 59 2.59 10.67 -2.54
C GLY A 59 3.20 11.25 -1.26
N THR A 60 2.75 10.80 -0.09
CA THR A 60 3.21 11.31 1.21
C THR A 60 4.02 10.26 1.96
N ALA A 61 5.13 10.70 2.57
CA ALA A 61 5.98 9.82 3.36
C ALA A 61 5.21 9.20 4.54
N TRP A 62 5.44 7.90 4.76
CA TRP A 62 4.83 7.17 5.86
C TRP A 62 5.33 7.67 7.21
N LYS A 63 4.38 7.88 8.12
CA LYS A 63 4.63 8.30 9.49
C LYS A 63 3.55 7.70 10.40
N ASN A 64 3.93 7.34 11.61
CA ASN A 64 2.97 7.05 12.64
C ASN A 64 2.36 8.38 13.12
N ASN A 65 1.08 8.61 12.81
CA ASN A 65 0.41 9.88 13.03
C ASN A 65 -0.71 9.76 14.07
N GLY A 66 -0.49 8.96 15.12
CA GLY A 66 -1.47 8.80 16.21
C GLY A 66 -2.85 8.36 15.71
N ALA A 67 -2.89 7.39 14.79
CA ALA A 67 -4.13 6.89 14.19
C ALA A 67 -4.99 7.95 13.48
N SER A 68 -4.38 8.99 12.92
CA SER A 68 -5.07 9.99 12.09
C SER A 68 -4.68 9.84 10.62
N TYR A 69 -5.67 9.99 9.73
CA TYR A 69 -5.45 9.96 8.28
C TYR A 69 -4.51 11.08 7.80
N PHE A 70 -3.74 10.78 6.76
CA PHE A 70 -2.89 11.72 6.04
C PHE A 70 -2.78 11.28 4.57
N GLY A 71 -2.00 11.98 3.74
CA GLY A 71 -1.76 11.60 2.35
C GLY A 71 -2.03 12.72 1.37
N SER A 72 -1.86 12.43 0.08
CA SER A 72 -2.09 13.38 -1.02
C SER A 72 -3.08 12.83 -2.05
N GLY A 73 -3.65 13.72 -2.86
CA GLY A 73 -4.61 13.36 -3.91
C GLY A 73 -4.02 12.68 -5.15
N GLU A 74 -2.70 12.51 -5.21
CA GLU A 74 -2.01 11.77 -6.27
C GLU A 74 -2.02 10.24 -6.01
N ALA A 75 -2.56 9.82 -4.86
CA ALA A 75 -2.60 8.42 -4.47
C ALA A 75 -3.61 7.63 -5.31
N PHE A 76 -3.35 6.34 -5.44
CA PHE A 76 -4.28 5.40 -6.07
C PHE A 76 -4.07 3.99 -5.50
N LEU A 77 -5.13 3.18 -5.54
CA LEU A 77 -5.03 1.74 -5.35
C LEU A 77 -4.87 1.03 -6.69
N TRP A 78 -4.30 -0.16 -6.67
CA TRP A 78 -4.15 -0.98 -7.86
C TRP A 78 -4.22 -2.46 -7.53
N ARG A 79 -4.55 -3.29 -8.52
CA ARG A 79 -4.43 -4.75 -8.44
C ARG A 79 -4.11 -5.36 -9.80
N LEU A 80 -3.43 -6.51 -9.79
CA LEU A 80 -3.37 -7.37 -10.97
C LEU A 80 -4.78 -7.93 -11.27
N ARG A 81 -5.11 -8.06 -12.55
CA ARG A 81 -6.40 -8.64 -12.95
C ARG A 81 -6.50 -10.13 -12.68
N GLN A 82 -5.37 -10.83 -12.77
CA GLN A 82 -5.24 -12.28 -12.63
C GLN A 82 -4.30 -12.60 -11.47
N SER A 83 -4.62 -13.65 -10.71
CA SER A 83 -3.73 -14.20 -9.68
C SER A 83 -2.50 -14.83 -10.34
N ARG A 84 -1.35 -14.76 -9.67
CA ARG A 84 -0.11 -15.46 -10.04
C ARG A 84 -0.24 -16.98 -10.04
N ASN A 85 -1.25 -17.52 -9.38
CA ASN A 85 -1.58 -18.94 -9.44
C ASN A 85 -2.25 -19.33 -10.78
N THR A 86 -2.61 -18.34 -11.63
CA THR A 86 -3.13 -18.60 -12.97
C THR A 86 -2.03 -19.17 -13.86
N PRO A 87 -2.22 -20.36 -14.48
CA PRO A 87 -1.19 -20.97 -15.33
C PRO A 87 -0.77 -20.06 -16.48
N CYS A 88 0.53 -19.83 -16.63
CA CYS A 88 1.15 -19.17 -17.78
C CYS A 88 2.00 -20.18 -18.55
N TYR A 89 1.90 -20.20 -19.88
CA TYR A 89 2.57 -21.21 -20.72
C TYR A 89 3.83 -20.66 -21.42
N SER A 90 4.10 -19.37 -21.27
CA SER A 90 5.32 -18.72 -21.77
C SER A 90 5.70 -17.52 -20.91
N ILE A 91 6.95 -17.06 -21.05
CA ILE A 91 7.43 -15.83 -20.41
C ILE A 91 6.67 -14.59 -20.92
N VAL A 92 6.21 -14.63 -22.16
CA VAL A 92 5.43 -13.56 -22.79
C VAL A 92 4.05 -13.49 -22.15
N ASP A 93 3.40 -14.64 -21.93
CA ASP A 93 2.12 -14.71 -21.23
C ASP A 93 2.25 -14.17 -19.80
N LEU A 94 3.31 -14.57 -19.08
CA LEU A 94 3.57 -14.07 -17.73
C LEU A 94 3.73 -12.54 -17.72
N ALA A 95 4.52 -11.99 -18.65
CA ALA A 95 4.71 -10.55 -18.77
C ALA A 95 3.40 -9.80 -19.09
N HIS A 96 2.53 -10.38 -19.93
CA HIS A 96 1.21 -9.83 -20.21
C HIS A 96 0.32 -9.86 -18.95
N HIS A 97 0.25 -11.00 -18.26
CA HIS A 97 -0.49 -11.16 -17.01
C HIS A 97 -0.05 -10.13 -15.94
N GLU A 98 1.27 -9.95 -15.75
CA GLU A 98 1.82 -8.99 -14.79
C GLU A 98 1.71 -7.52 -15.23
N SER A 99 1.29 -7.26 -16.48
CA SER A 99 1.06 -5.91 -16.99
C SER A 99 -0.40 -5.47 -16.95
N GLU A 100 -1.34 -6.40 -16.77
CA GLU A 100 -2.76 -6.11 -16.72
C GLU A 100 -3.22 -5.69 -15.33
N LEU A 101 -3.47 -4.39 -15.19
CA LEU A 101 -3.82 -3.75 -13.93
C LEU A 101 -5.22 -3.12 -13.98
N ASP A 102 -5.91 -3.18 -12.84
CA ASP A 102 -6.99 -2.25 -12.52
C ASP A 102 -6.40 -1.14 -11.63
N ILE A 103 -6.67 0.11 -11.97
CA ILE A 103 -6.22 1.29 -11.23
C ILE A 103 -7.43 2.03 -10.67
N TYR A 104 -7.36 2.44 -9.41
CA TYR A 104 -8.40 3.16 -8.69
C TYR A 104 -7.83 4.48 -8.15
N PRO A 105 -7.88 5.56 -8.96
CA PRO A 105 -7.43 6.88 -8.54
C PRO A 105 -8.24 7.44 -7.38
N TRP A 106 -7.65 8.38 -6.63
CA TRP A 106 -8.38 9.14 -5.62
C TRP A 106 -9.61 9.82 -6.23
N THR A 107 -10.78 9.66 -5.60
CA THR A 107 -12.05 10.19 -6.12
C THR A 107 -12.22 11.68 -5.87
N GLY A 108 -11.51 12.21 -4.86
CA GLY A 108 -11.72 13.57 -4.35
C GLY A 108 -12.80 13.67 -3.26
N ASP A 109 -13.50 12.59 -2.91
CA ASP A 109 -14.65 12.65 -1.99
C ASP A 109 -14.26 12.87 -0.53
N ASN A 110 -13.07 12.43 -0.13
CA ASN A 110 -12.56 12.58 1.24
C ASN A 110 -11.01 12.51 1.29
N HIS A 111 -10.42 12.78 2.44
CA HIS A 111 -8.96 12.76 2.65
C HIS A 111 -8.45 11.53 3.43
N CYS A 112 -9.20 10.43 3.46
CA CYS A 112 -8.85 9.20 4.19
C CYS A 112 -7.85 8.33 3.42
N VAL A 113 -6.73 8.91 2.99
CA VAL A 113 -5.80 8.29 2.00
C VAL A 113 -4.84 7.28 2.62
N GLN A 114 -4.01 7.69 3.57
CA GLN A 114 -3.06 6.86 4.30
C GLN A 114 -3.43 6.85 5.78
N PHE A 115 -3.30 5.69 6.41
CA PHE A 115 -3.49 5.51 7.84
C PHE A 115 -2.37 4.64 8.39
N CYS A 116 -1.74 5.09 9.46
CA CYS A 116 -0.69 4.32 10.13
C CYS A 116 -0.73 4.57 11.63
N SER A 117 -0.87 3.48 12.38
CA SER A 117 -0.80 3.42 13.84
C SER A 117 0.29 2.43 14.26
N ASN A 118 0.35 2.06 15.54
CA ASN A 118 1.25 0.99 15.99
C ASN A 118 0.83 -0.40 15.47
N ASP A 119 -0.46 -0.57 15.21
CA ASP A 119 -1.07 -1.87 14.94
C ASP A 119 -1.63 -2.01 13.53
N THR A 120 -1.56 -0.94 12.74
CA THR A 120 -2.21 -0.90 11.42
C THR A 120 -1.42 -0.07 10.43
N PHE A 121 -1.20 -0.64 9.25
CA PHE A 121 -0.71 0.04 8.06
C PHE A 121 -1.76 -0.08 6.96
N ALA A 122 -2.41 1.02 6.58
CA ALA A 122 -3.58 0.97 5.72
C ALA A 122 -3.66 2.13 4.72
N VAL A 123 -4.36 1.87 3.61
CA VAL A 123 -4.64 2.85 2.55
C VAL A 123 -6.10 2.81 2.15
N GLY A 124 -6.70 4.00 2.10
CA GLY A 124 -8.06 4.25 1.66
C GLY A 124 -9.08 3.90 2.72
N GLY A 125 -9.97 4.83 3.05
CA GLY A 125 -11.06 4.59 3.99
C GLY A 125 -12.35 5.24 3.52
N GLY A 126 -13.07 5.87 4.44
CA GLY A 126 -14.18 6.78 4.11
C GLY A 126 -15.57 6.13 4.02
N GLY A 127 -15.79 4.96 4.62
CA GLY A 127 -17.16 4.52 4.92
C GLY A 127 -17.46 4.50 6.42
N ILE A 128 -18.73 4.32 6.76
CA ILE A 128 -19.26 4.50 8.12
C ILE A 128 -19.21 3.16 8.87
N SER A 129 -18.26 2.97 9.79
CA SER A 129 -18.52 2.92 11.25
C SER A 129 -17.27 2.56 12.07
N SER A 130 -17.15 3.25 13.21
CA SER A 130 -16.42 2.92 14.46
C SER A 130 -15.21 1.97 14.38
N GLU A 131 -14.03 2.56 14.55
CA GLU A 131 -12.86 1.92 15.18
C GLU A 131 -12.62 0.44 14.83
N THR A 132 -12.23 0.17 13.58
CA THR A 132 -11.66 -1.14 13.20
C THR A 132 -10.26 -1.28 13.80
N THR A 133 -10.25 -1.58 15.10
CA THR A 133 -9.06 -2.06 15.80
C THR A 133 -8.89 -3.53 15.43
N PHE A 134 -7.70 -3.93 14.98
CA PHE A 134 -7.33 -5.34 14.93
C PHE A 134 -7.43 -5.90 16.37
N GLY A 135 -8.56 -6.52 16.73
CA GLY A 135 -8.76 -7.18 18.04
C GLY A 135 -9.80 -6.60 19.01
N GLY A 136 -10.96 -6.11 18.55
CA GLY A 136 -12.11 -5.83 19.42
C GLY A 136 -13.12 -6.99 19.44
N ASP A 137 -13.41 -7.55 20.63
CA ASP A 137 -14.45 -8.56 20.82
C ASP A 137 -15.80 -8.10 20.22
N ALA A 138 -16.34 -8.92 19.32
CA ALA A 138 -17.63 -8.69 18.68
C ALA A 138 -18.78 -8.80 19.70
N ALA A 139 -19.30 -7.66 20.14
CA ALA A 139 -20.61 -7.60 20.79
C ALA A 139 -21.71 -7.46 19.74
N ILE A 140 -22.75 -8.27 19.94
CA ILE A 140 -23.92 -8.51 19.08
C ILE A 140 -24.60 -7.19 18.63
N ALA A 141 -24.77 -7.03 17.33
CA ALA A 141 -25.86 -6.24 16.76
C ALA A 141 -26.36 -6.89 15.46
N ASP A 142 -27.64 -7.23 15.50
CA ASP A 142 -28.51 -7.57 14.39
C ASP A 142 -28.61 -6.36 13.42
N ASP A 143 -28.84 -6.64 12.13
CA ASP A 143 -28.99 -5.72 10.97
C ASP A 143 -27.74 -5.56 10.07
N GLU A 144 -27.94 -5.80 8.76
CA GLU A 144 -26.94 -5.85 7.67
C GLU A 144 -26.22 -4.50 7.42
N LYS A 145 -25.43 -4.02 8.40
CA LYS A 145 -24.47 -2.95 8.15
C LYS A 145 -23.26 -3.53 7.45
N LYS A 146 -23.17 -3.33 6.13
CA LYS A 146 -21.91 -3.45 5.39
C LYS A 146 -20.85 -2.64 6.09
N GLU A 147 -19.93 -3.31 6.77
CA GLU A 147 -18.81 -2.69 7.46
C GLU A 147 -17.87 -2.13 6.41
N TYR A 148 -17.74 -0.81 6.35
CA TYR A 148 -16.84 -0.16 5.40
C TYR A 148 -15.45 -0.07 6.02
N GLY A 149 -14.54 -0.93 5.58
CA GLY A 149 -13.15 -0.97 5.99
C GLY A 149 -12.20 -0.14 5.12
N PHE A 150 -10.92 -0.51 5.15
CA PHE A 150 -9.90 0.12 4.33
C PHE A 150 -9.85 -0.49 2.91
N GLY A 151 -9.35 0.27 1.93
CA GLY A 151 -9.01 -0.29 0.62
C GLY A 151 -8.04 -1.46 0.76
N PHE A 152 -7.04 -1.31 1.63
CA PHE A 152 -6.44 -2.43 2.35
C PHE A 152 -5.93 -1.98 3.72
N ALA A 153 -5.83 -2.93 4.67
CA ALA A 153 -5.14 -2.76 5.93
C ALA A 153 -4.28 -3.98 6.25
N LEU A 154 -3.09 -3.76 6.80
CA LEU A 154 -2.16 -4.80 7.25
C LEU A 154 -1.99 -4.70 8.77
N ASP A 155 -1.86 -5.85 9.43
CA ASP A 155 -1.55 -5.94 10.85
C ASP A 155 -0.07 -5.64 11.17
N ASN A 156 0.28 -5.53 12.46
CA ASN A 156 1.64 -5.17 12.88
C ASN A 156 2.71 -6.22 12.60
N ASN A 157 2.32 -7.48 12.40
CA ASN A 157 3.23 -8.57 12.08
C ASN A 157 3.33 -8.79 10.56
N LEU A 158 2.54 -8.07 9.75
CA LEU A 158 2.54 -8.16 8.29
C LEU A 158 2.28 -9.58 7.76
N LEU A 159 1.53 -10.39 8.52
CA LEU A 159 1.14 -11.74 8.14
C LEU A 159 -0.30 -11.79 7.63
N HIS A 160 -1.15 -10.84 8.06
CA HIS A 160 -2.53 -10.76 7.62
C HIS A 160 -2.91 -9.36 7.18
N GLY A 161 -3.90 -9.30 6.31
CA GLY A 161 -4.56 -8.05 5.98
C GLY A 161 -6.03 -8.23 5.66
N THR A 162 -6.72 -7.10 5.51
CA THR A 162 -8.12 -7.04 5.10
C THR A 162 -8.27 -6.04 3.96
N THR A 163 -9.36 -6.15 3.21
CA THR A 163 -9.71 -5.24 2.13
C THR A 163 -11.22 -5.09 2.04
N SER A 164 -11.69 -3.90 1.69
CA SER A 164 -13.12 -3.57 1.63
C SER A 164 -13.40 -2.60 0.49
N ASN A 165 -14.68 -2.34 0.24
CA ASN A 165 -15.08 -1.19 -0.57
C ASN A 165 -14.50 0.09 0.02
N CYS A 166 -13.85 0.89 -0.82
CA CYS A 166 -13.19 2.11 -0.38
C CYS A 166 -13.78 3.34 -1.06
N THR A 167 -14.38 4.24 -0.28
CA THR A 167 -14.92 5.50 -0.78
C THR A 167 -13.82 6.40 -1.32
N THR A 168 -12.67 6.48 -0.63
CA THR A 168 -11.54 7.35 -1.02
C THR A 168 -11.05 7.11 -2.46
N PHE A 169 -11.12 5.87 -2.92
CA PHE A 169 -10.62 5.46 -4.25
C PHE A 169 -11.71 4.91 -5.17
N GLY A 170 -12.97 4.84 -4.70
CA GLY A 170 -14.06 4.21 -5.43
C GLY A 170 -13.79 2.75 -5.78
N SER A 171 -12.90 2.07 -5.03
CA SER A 171 -12.47 0.71 -5.35
C SER A 171 -13.42 -0.33 -4.74
N PRO A 172 -13.60 -1.49 -5.39
CA PRO A 172 -14.08 -2.68 -4.70
C PRO A 172 -12.99 -3.20 -3.73
N PRO A 173 -13.29 -4.23 -2.92
CA PRO A 173 -12.25 -5.05 -2.30
C PRO A 173 -11.22 -5.48 -3.35
N LEU A 174 -9.94 -5.33 -3.00
CA LEU A 174 -8.83 -5.56 -3.93
C LEU A 174 -8.60 -7.05 -4.16
N SER A 175 -8.77 -7.85 -3.11
CA SER A 175 -8.85 -9.32 -3.18
C SER A 175 -10.27 -9.74 -3.61
N LYS A 176 -10.34 -10.57 -4.64
CA LYS A 176 -11.59 -11.19 -5.09
C LYS A 176 -11.95 -12.39 -4.22
N VAL A 177 -10.94 -13.10 -3.70
CA VAL A 177 -11.14 -14.25 -2.79
C VAL A 177 -11.72 -13.77 -1.46
N HIS A 178 -11.22 -12.66 -0.94
CA HIS A 178 -11.62 -12.06 0.33
C HIS A 178 -12.53 -10.83 0.14
N ALA A 179 -13.43 -10.89 -0.85
CA ALA A 179 -14.32 -9.79 -1.18
C ALA A 179 -15.40 -9.52 -0.10
N ASP A 180 -15.58 -10.46 0.82
CA ASP A 180 -16.47 -10.36 1.99
C ASP A 180 -15.82 -9.64 3.18
N GLY A 181 -14.54 -9.26 3.07
CA GLY A 181 -13.79 -8.61 4.15
C GLY A 181 -13.10 -9.60 5.10
N SER A 182 -13.16 -10.91 4.83
CA SER A 182 -12.35 -11.89 5.56
C SER A 182 -10.84 -11.57 5.45
N PRO A 183 -10.04 -11.91 6.46
CA PRO A 183 -8.61 -11.67 6.40
C PRO A 183 -7.94 -12.56 5.36
N PHE A 184 -7.01 -11.98 4.60
CA PHE A 184 -6.10 -12.71 3.72
C PHE A 184 -4.74 -12.93 4.39
N GLU A 185 -4.08 -14.05 4.06
CA GLU A 185 -2.71 -14.33 4.48
C GLU A 185 -1.70 -13.78 3.47
N ILE A 186 -0.60 -13.26 4.00
CA ILE A 186 0.42 -12.54 3.22
C ILE A 186 1.63 -13.44 2.98
N VAL A 187 2.01 -13.55 1.71
CA VAL A 187 3.26 -14.19 1.27
C VAL A 187 4.40 -13.17 1.28
N ASN A 188 4.14 -11.97 0.76
CA ASN A 188 5.16 -10.93 0.66
C ASN A 188 4.54 -9.53 0.72
N VAL A 189 5.31 -8.59 1.24
CA VAL A 189 5.05 -7.16 1.14
C VAL A 189 6.32 -6.49 0.68
N GLU A 190 6.22 -5.70 -0.38
CA GLU A 190 7.30 -4.85 -0.83
C GLU A 190 6.88 -3.39 -0.83
N VAL A 191 7.81 -2.53 -0.43
CA VAL A 191 7.64 -1.09 -0.56
C VAL A 191 8.79 -0.55 -1.39
N TRP A 192 8.43 0.10 -2.48
CA TRP A 192 9.33 0.72 -3.45
C TRP A 192 9.15 2.23 -3.40
N THR A 193 10.19 2.96 -3.74
CA THR A 193 10.14 4.39 -4.04
C THR A 193 10.80 4.64 -5.39
N THR A 194 10.80 5.88 -5.86
CA THR A 194 11.50 6.29 -7.07
C THR A 194 12.74 7.11 -6.72
N THR A 195 13.74 7.05 -7.60
CA THR A 195 14.97 7.83 -7.47
C THR A 195 15.51 8.22 -8.84
N PRO A 196 16.06 9.44 -9.00
CA PRO A 196 16.75 9.82 -10.23
C PRO A 196 18.14 9.16 -10.34
N CYS A 197 18.59 8.46 -9.30
CA CYS A 197 19.90 7.82 -9.26
C CYS A 197 19.92 6.50 -10.04
N PHE A 198 21.06 6.17 -10.63
CA PHE A 198 21.30 4.90 -11.35
C PHE A 198 21.96 3.83 -10.47
N SER A 199 22.46 4.20 -9.29
CA SER A 199 23.12 3.30 -8.35
C SER A 199 22.46 3.36 -6.97
N LEU A 200 22.51 2.26 -6.23
CA LEU A 200 22.00 2.20 -4.86
C LEU A 200 22.79 3.14 -3.94
N GLU A 201 24.11 3.22 -4.10
CA GLU A 201 24.97 4.09 -3.31
C GLU A 201 24.60 5.57 -3.46
N ASP A 202 24.32 6.01 -4.69
CA ASP A 202 23.91 7.39 -4.95
C ASP A 202 22.49 7.67 -4.43
N ALA A 203 21.58 6.70 -4.55
CA ALA A 203 20.23 6.82 -4.01
C ALA A 203 20.24 6.95 -2.48
N GLU A 204 21.07 6.16 -1.79
CA GLU A 204 21.29 6.24 -0.35
C GLU A 204 21.87 7.60 0.05
N LYS A 205 22.94 8.05 -0.60
CA LYS A 205 23.55 9.37 -0.37
C LYS A 205 22.54 10.49 -0.53
N LEU A 206 21.74 10.46 -1.60
CA LEU A 206 20.71 11.46 -1.87
C LEU A 206 19.64 11.46 -0.77
N GLN A 207 19.18 10.28 -0.34
CA GLN A 207 18.18 10.16 0.72
C GLN A 207 18.72 10.67 2.07
N PHE A 208 19.94 10.29 2.45
CA PHE A 208 20.57 10.81 3.67
C PHE A 208 20.73 12.34 3.63
N GLY A 209 21.10 12.89 2.48
CA GLY A 209 21.14 14.34 2.26
C GLY A 209 19.80 15.01 2.50
N LYS A 210 18.70 14.46 1.95
CA LYS A 210 17.34 14.98 2.16
C LYS A 210 16.94 14.94 3.63
N LEU A 211 17.14 13.79 4.30
CA LEU A 211 16.81 13.63 5.73
C LEU A 211 17.63 14.57 6.62
N PHE A 212 18.91 14.79 6.29
CA PHE A 212 19.76 15.75 6.98
C PHE A 212 19.19 17.16 6.85
N LEU A 213 18.82 17.59 5.64
CA LEU A 213 18.25 18.92 5.42
C LEU A 213 16.91 19.09 6.14
N GLU A 214 16.01 18.11 6.06
CA GLU A 214 14.70 18.16 6.76
C GLU A 214 14.86 18.35 8.27
N ARG A 215 15.84 17.67 8.88
CA ARG A 215 16.10 17.80 10.33
C ARG A 215 16.65 19.17 10.73
N HIS A 216 17.30 19.89 9.81
CA HIS A 216 17.97 21.17 10.08
C HIS A 216 17.30 22.38 9.42
N ALA A 217 16.24 22.18 8.64
CA ALA A 217 15.47 23.25 8.01
C ALA A 217 14.50 23.97 8.97
N THR A 218 14.46 23.57 10.25
CA THR A 218 13.63 24.19 11.30
C THR A 218 14.49 25.10 12.22
N ILE A 219 15.23 26.03 11.63
CA ILE A 219 15.93 27.13 12.34
C ILE A 219 15.46 28.46 11.76
#